data_AF-A0A3C2AQA0-F1
#
_entry.id   AF-A0A3C2AQA0-F1
#
_cell.length_a   1.000
_cell.length_b   1.000
_cell.length_c   1.000
_cell.angle_alpha   90.00
_cell.angle_beta   90.00
_cell.angle_gamma   90.00
#
_symmetry.space_group_name_H-M   'P 1'
#
loop_
_entity.id
_entity.type
_entity.pdbx_description
1 polymer ?
#
loop_
_entity_poly.entity_id
_entity_poly.type
_entity_poly.pdbx_seq_one_letter_code
_entity_poly.pdbx_strand_id
1 'polypeptide(L)' 'MKHSLHFVEDNDVNNAIASFAEKEDVDMLAMVTRKSDFFSKLFGRSATKKMMQHTNLPIIAFH' A
#
# COMPACT_ATOMS: atom_id res chain seq x y z
N MET A 1 -5.88 22.11 3.93
CA MET A 1 -5.74 20.66 4.20
C MET A 1 -4.34 20.42 4.75
N LYS A 2 -4.18 19.93 5.99
CA LYS A 2 -2.86 19.54 6.52
C LYS A 2 -2.47 18.20 5.87
N HIS A 3 -1.29 18.12 5.29
CA HIS A 3 -0.73 16.89 4.75
C HIS A 3 0.77 16.88 5.03
N SER A 4 1.35 15.70 5.15
CA SER A 4 2.77 15.48 5.37
C SER A 4 3.28 14.43 4.38
N LEU A 5 4.56 14.53 4.02
CA LEU A 5 5.23 13.57 3.16
C LEU A 5 6.23 12.80 4.01
N HIS A 6 6.17 11.48 3.95
CA HIS A 6 7.05 10.58 4.69
C HIS A 6 7.73 9.65 3.69
N PHE A 7 9.05 9.55 3.82
CA PHE A 7 9.86 8.57 3.10
C PHE A 7 10.27 7.49 4.09
N VAL A 8 9.94 6.24 3.79
CA VAL A 8 10.22 5.08 4.64
C VAL A 8 10.95 4.04 3.82
N GLU A 9 11.90 3.34 4.44
CA GLU A 9 12.75 2.34 3.79
C GLU A 9 12.58 0.98 4.47
N ASP A 10 12.42 -0.05 3.65
CA ASP A 10 12.44 -1.46 4.06
C ASP A 10 12.77 -2.31 2.82
N ASN A 11 13.26 -3.53 3.04
CA ASN A 11 13.48 -4.50 1.98
C ASN A 11 12.15 -5.02 1.39
N ASP A 12 11.04 -4.96 2.14
CA ASP A 12 9.68 -5.21 1.67
C ASP A 12 8.80 -3.97 1.84
N VAL A 13 8.32 -3.42 0.73
CA VAL A 13 7.44 -2.23 0.69
C VAL A 13 6.17 -2.41 1.53
N ASN A 14 5.62 -3.62 1.62
CA ASN A 14 4.41 -3.85 2.42
C ASN A 14 4.72 -3.76 3.91
N ASN A 15 5.91 -4.23 4.33
CA ASN A 15 6.36 -4.10 5.71
C ASN A 15 6.58 -2.62 6.06
N ALA A 16 7.25 -1.86 5.19
CA ALA A 16 7.42 -0.41 5.37
C ALA A 16 6.08 0.31 5.59
N ILE A 17 5.09 0.04 4.72
CA ILE A 17 3.76 0.66 4.81
C ILE A 17 3.03 0.23 6.09
N ALA A 18 3.06 -1.06 6.44
CA ALA A 18 2.37 -1.59 7.61
C ALA A 18 2.95 -1.03 8.91
N SER A 19 4.27 -1.07 9.08
CA SER A 19 4.93 -0.52 10.28
C SER A 19 4.76 0.98 10.41
N PHE A 20 4.75 1.71 9.29
CA PHE A 20 4.44 3.15 9.31
C PHE A 20 2.99 3.40 9.73
N ALA A 21 2.04 2.65 9.16
CA ALA A 21 0.63 2.80 9.48
C ALA A 21 0.32 2.49 10.96
N GLU A 22 0.96 1.47 11.53
CA GLU A 22 0.84 1.14 12.95
C GLU A 22 1.46 2.22 13.85
N LYS A 23 2.66 2.72 13.51
CA LYS A 23 3.35 3.75 14.28
C LYS A 23 2.60 5.07 14.32
N GLU A 24 1.97 5.45 13.20
CA GLU A 24 1.25 6.71 13.05
C GLU A 24 -0.27 6.57 13.31
N ASP A 25 -0.72 5.40 13.79
CA ASP A 25 -2.13 5.08 14.11
C ASP A 25 -3.09 5.42 12.96
N VAL A 26 -2.78 4.92 11.77
CA VAL A 26 -3.52 5.20 10.54
C VAL A 26 -4.80 4.38 10.48
N ASP A 27 -5.96 5.04 10.34
CA ASP A 27 -7.27 4.38 10.26
C ASP A 27 -7.60 3.76 8.89
N MET A 28 -6.95 4.22 7.81
CA MET A 28 -7.28 3.80 6.44
C MET A 28 -6.11 4.01 5.48
N LEU A 29 -5.97 3.10 4.51
CA LEU A 29 -4.99 3.21 3.43
C LEU A 29 -5.66 3.56 2.10
N ALA A 30 -5.15 4.61 1.44
CA ALA A 30 -5.50 4.95 0.07
C ALA A 30 -4.30 4.67 -0.85
N MET A 31 -4.46 3.73 -1.79
CA MET A 31 -3.36 3.27 -2.64
C MET A 31 -3.70 3.45 -4.12
N VAL A 32 -2.81 4.11 -4.87
CA VAL A 32 -2.96 4.28 -6.32
C VAL A 32 -2.18 3.19 -7.03
N THR A 33 -2.88 2.38 -7.82
CA THR A 33 -2.26 1.28 -8.57
C THR A 33 -1.82 1.78 -9.94
N ARG A 34 -0.52 1.96 -10.14
CA ARG A 34 0.01 2.35 -11.45
C ARG A 34 -0.06 1.17 -12.43
N LYS A 35 -0.83 1.30 -13.51
CA LYS A 35 -0.86 0.33 -14.62
C LYS A 35 0.41 0.48 -15.45
N SER A 36 1.22 -0.58 -15.56
CA SER A 36 2.36 -0.59 -16.48
C SER A 36 2.01 -1.21 -17.84
N ASP A 37 1.16 -2.24 -17.92
CA ASP A 37 0.53 -2.76 -19.16
C ASP A 37 -0.62 -3.73 -18.78
N PHE A 38 -1.78 -3.61 -19.44
CA PHE A 38 -3.14 -3.94 -18.94
C PHE A 38 -3.38 -5.27 -18.17
N PHE A 39 -2.69 -6.40 -18.42
CA PHE A 39 -2.92 -7.71 -17.74
C PHE A 39 -1.75 -8.73 -17.80
N SER A 40 -0.48 -8.33 -17.88
CA SER A 40 0.60 -9.26 -18.28
C SER A 40 0.91 -10.46 -17.34
N LYS A 41 0.22 -10.58 -16.20
CA LYS A 41 -0.30 -11.83 -15.62
C LYS A 41 -0.85 -11.50 -14.23
N LEU A 42 -2.01 -12.02 -13.86
CA LEU A 42 -2.69 -11.99 -12.55
C LEU A 42 -1.83 -12.41 -11.32
N PHE A 43 -0.51 -12.61 -11.49
CA PHE A 43 0.41 -13.44 -10.70
C PHE A 43 1.73 -12.77 -10.27
N GLY A 44 1.97 -11.48 -10.55
CA GLY A 44 3.04 -10.74 -9.87
C GLY A 44 2.43 -9.93 -8.72
N ARG A 45 2.28 -10.50 -7.52
CA ARG A 45 1.57 -9.88 -6.37
C ARG A 45 1.90 -8.38 -6.20
N SER A 46 1.03 -7.48 -6.68
CA SER A 46 1.19 -6.03 -6.51
C SER A 46 1.23 -5.67 -5.02
N ALA A 47 1.94 -4.59 -4.65
CA ALA A 47 2.00 -4.15 -3.26
C ALA A 47 0.60 -3.94 -2.66
N THR A 48 -0.31 -3.29 -3.40
CA THR A 48 -1.72 -3.14 -2.99
C THR A 48 -2.40 -4.49 -2.72
N LYS A 49 -2.25 -5.48 -3.62
CA LYS A 49 -2.88 -6.80 -3.42
C LYS A 49 -2.25 -7.57 -2.26
N LYS A 50 -0.93 -7.47 -2.05
CA LYS A 50 -0.26 -8.07 -0.88
C LYS A 50 -0.77 -7.41 0.40
N MET A 51 -0.87 -6.09 0.44
CA MET A 51 -1.38 -5.39 1.61
C MET A 51 -2.81 -5.78 1.93
N MET A 52 -3.71 -5.80 0.94
CA MET A 52 -5.11 -6.23 1.13
C MET A 52 -5.26 -7.63 1.73
N GLN A 53 -4.27 -8.52 1.54
CA GLN A 53 -4.29 -9.88 2.08
C GLN A 53 -3.79 -9.99 3.53
N HIS A 54 -3.06 -8.99 4.05
CA HIS A 54 -2.35 -9.10 5.33
C HIS A 54 -2.63 -7.95 6.31
N THR A 55 -3.24 -6.85 5.87
CA THR A 55 -3.59 -5.75 6.78
C THR A 55 -5.02 -5.87 7.30
N ASN A 56 -5.24 -5.40 8.53
CA ASN A 56 -6.56 -5.22 9.12
C ASN A 56 -7.15 -3.83 8.80
N LEU A 57 -6.39 -2.95 8.14
CA LEU A 57 -6.85 -1.62 7.78
C LEU A 57 -7.74 -1.65 6.53
N PRO A 58 -8.85 -0.90 6.49
CA PRO A 58 -9.60 -0.67 5.27
C PRO A 58 -8.70 -0.09 4.18
N ILE A 59 -8.75 -0.66 2.97
CA ILE A 59 -7.99 -0.16 1.82
C ILE A 59 -8.93 0.35 0.73
N ILE A 60 -8.67 1.57 0.25
CA ILE A 60 -9.23 2.10 -0.99
C ILE A 60 -8.16 2.01 -2.08
N ALA A 61 -8.43 1.20 -3.10
CA ALA A 61 -7.54 1.06 -4.25
C ALA A 61 -8.06 1.88 -5.45
N PHE A 62 -7.24 2.77 -5.98
CA PHE A 62 -7.52 3.55 -7.19
C PHE A 62 -6.79 2.94 -8.41
N HIS A 63 -7.39 3.08 -9.59
CA HIS A 63 -6.98 2.43 -10.85
C HIS A 63 -6.67 3.39 -11.98
#